data_AF-A0A0Q7C628-F1
#
_entry.id   AF-A0A0Q7C628-F1
#
_cell.length_a   1.000
_cell.length_b   1.000
_cell.length_c   1.000
_cell.angle_alpha   90.00
_cell.angle_beta   90.00
_cell.angle_gamma   90.00
#
_symmetry.space_group_name_H-M   'P 1'
#
loop_
_entity.id
_entity.type
_entity.pdbx_description
1 polymer ?
#
loop_
_entity_poly.entity_id
_entity_poly.type
_entity_poly.pdbx_seq_one_letter_code
_entity_poly.pdbx_strand_id
1 'polypeptide(L)'
;MNKTNILMTAAALVVAAAILPAKAADRRYPIAYVQKVEVTEPSRRSAWENKEFLNCDDVVLTEEDVRYALRHMRRVSWRAYDPENTDTTGCEGGALVTFKNGRILAMGIEPTGRISTAEYDAKMKLSASPAGFYECDPCRKRKMALLKDALNRADERRLKRLEAEGAIPAGEAERRLKMLRADRDQP
;
A
#
# COMPACT_ATOMS: atom_id res chain seq x y z
N MET A 1 32.16 -54.00 -36.73
CA MET A 1 31.59 -53.08 -37.76
C MET A 1 30.10 -53.01 -37.48
N ASN A 2 29.44 -51.91 -37.13
CA ASN A 2 29.59 -50.53 -37.58
C ASN A 2 29.52 -49.52 -36.43
N LYS A 3 30.36 -48.50 -36.54
CA LYS A 3 30.26 -47.21 -35.85
C LYS A 3 29.22 -46.36 -36.57
N THR A 4 28.37 -45.67 -35.81
CA THR A 4 27.87 -44.35 -36.19
C THR A 4 27.58 -43.56 -34.92
N ASN A 5 28.53 -42.70 -34.56
CA ASN A 5 28.27 -41.46 -33.83
C ASN A 5 27.22 -40.66 -34.61
N ILE A 6 26.31 -39.96 -33.92
CA ILE A 6 25.84 -38.64 -34.36
C ILE A 6 24.99 -37.97 -33.26
N LEU A 7 25.49 -36.78 -32.90
CA LEU A 7 24.81 -35.55 -32.49
C LEU A 7 24.13 -35.45 -31.11
N MET A 8 24.87 -34.76 -30.23
CA MET A 8 24.40 -33.65 -29.39
C MET A 8 23.02 -33.09 -29.76
N THR A 9 22.11 -33.07 -28.79
CA THR A 9 20.96 -32.16 -28.77
C THR A 9 20.80 -31.54 -27.39
N ALA A 10 21.25 -30.28 -27.33
CA ALA A 10 20.72 -29.14 -26.57
C ALA A 10 20.15 -29.36 -25.17
N ALA A 11 20.86 -28.79 -24.19
CA ALA A 11 20.32 -28.39 -22.90
C ALA A 11 19.20 -27.36 -23.10
N ALA A 12 17.96 -27.71 -22.74
CA ALA A 12 16.89 -26.76 -22.52
C ALA A 12 16.77 -26.48 -21.01
N LEU A 13 17.48 -25.46 -20.54
CA LEU A 13 17.23 -24.84 -19.25
C LEU A 13 15.86 -24.15 -19.32
N VAL A 14 14.81 -24.85 -18.87
CA VAL A 14 13.51 -24.24 -18.61
C VAL A 14 13.63 -23.46 -17.31
N VAL A 15 14.08 -22.21 -17.40
CA VAL A 15 13.80 -21.22 -16.36
C VAL A 15 12.34 -20.85 -16.52
N ALA A 16 11.46 -21.66 -15.94
CA ALA A 16 10.12 -21.22 -15.61
C ALA A 16 10.27 -20.18 -14.51
N ALA A 17 10.48 -18.92 -14.90
CA ALA A 17 10.21 -17.81 -14.03
C ALA A 17 8.75 -17.98 -13.60
N ALA A 18 8.55 -18.36 -12.34
CA ALA A 18 7.25 -18.31 -11.70
C ALA A 18 6.84 -16.84 -11.66
N ILE A 19 6.26 -16.36 -12.76
CA ILE A 19 5.45 -15.15 -12.76
C ILE A 19 4.21 -15.57 -11.96
N LEU A 20 4.32 -15.44 -10.64
CA LEU A 20 3.16 -15.37 -9.77
C LEU A 20 2.20 -14.41 -10.46
N PRO A 21 0.94 -14.80 -10.71
CA PRO A 21 0.03 -13.89 -11.34
C PRO A 21 -0.02 -12.68 -10.41
N ALA A 22 0.48 -11.54 -10.89
CA ALA A 22 0.08 -10.27 -10.34
C ALA A 22 -1.44 -10.27 -10.51
N LYS A 23 -2.19 -10.73 -9.48
CA LYS A 23 -3.64 -10.77 -9.51
C LYS A 23 -4.07 -9.38 -9.95
N ALA A 24 -4.69 -9.35 -11.12
CA ALA A 24 -4.89 -8.14 -11.89
C ALA A 24 -5.73 -7.14 -11.08
N ALA A 25 -5.53 -5.85 -11.36
CA ALA A 25 -6.38 -4.79 -10.83
C ALA A 25 -7.87 -5.10 -11.04
N ASP A 26 -8.72 -4.61 -10.15
CA ASP A 26 -10.16 -4.80 -10.30
C ASP A 26 -10.67 -4.21 -11.63
N ARG A 27 -11.16 -5.08 -12.51
CA ARG A 27 -11.62 -4.72 -13.86
C ARG A 27 -12.77 -3.73 -13.87
N ARG A 28 -13.48 -3.56 -12.75
CA ARG A 28 -14.55 -2.57 -12.62
C ARG A 28 -14.02 -1.15 -12.70
N TYR A 29 -12.75 -0.90 -12.41
CA TYR A 29 -12.16 0.45 -12.38
C TYR A 29 -10.94 0.55 -13.31
N PRO A 30 -11.14 0.44 -14.64
CA PRO A 30 -10.02 0.48 -15.57
C PRO A 30 -9.41 1.87 -15.62
N ILE A 31 -8.10 1.97 -15.38
CA ILE A 31 -7.41 3.26 -15.34
C ILE A 31 -7.51 4.06 -16.64
N ALA A 32 -7.60 3.38 -17.79
CA ALA A 32 -7.77 4.02 -19.10
C ALA A 32 -9.09 4.82 -19.25
N TYR A 33 -10.05 4.54 -18.37
CA TYR A 33 -11.34 5.24 -18.31
C TYR A 33 -11.41 6.32 -17.24
N VAL A 34 -10.34 6.53 -16.47
CA VAL A 34 -10.26 7.65 -15.54
C VAL A 34 -10.21 8.96 -16.32
N GLN A 35 -11.16 9.84 -16.05
CA GLN A 35 -11.24 11.17 -16.62
C GLN A 35 -10.59 12.20 -15.69
N LYS A 36 -10.88 12.12 -14.40
CA LYS A 36 -10.37 13.04 -13.38
C LYS A 36 -10.05 12.27 -12.09
N VAL A 37 -8.98 12.67 -11.43
CA VAL A 37 -8.70 12.31 -10.05
C VAL A 37 -8.66 13.61 -9.25
N GLU A 38 -9.32 13.61 -8.10
CA GLU A 38 -9.35 14.74 -7.17
C GLU A 38 -9.02 14.20 -5.78
N VAL A 39 -7.91 14.66 -5.19
CA VAL A 39 -7.60 14.37 -3.79
C VAL A 39 -8.39 15.35 -2.93
N THR A 40 -9.43 14.86 -2.26
CA THR A 40 -10.31 15.69 -1.44
C THR A 40 -9.74 15.90 -0.05
N GLU A 41 -9.04 14.90 0.48
CA GLU A 41 -8.40 14.95 1.80
C GLU A 41 -6.99 14.34 1.64
N PRO A 42 -5.92 15.15 1.51
CA PRO A 42 -4.58 14.61 1.29
C PRO A 42 -4.07 13.83 2.50
N SER A 43 -4.54 14.15 3.70
CA SER A 43 -4.25 13.41 4.92
C SER A 43 -5.37 13.60 5.93
N ARG A 44 -5.85 12.51 6.52
CA ARG A 44 -6.85 12.52 7.58
C ARG A 44 -6.54 11.46 8.64
N ARG A 45 -6.83 11.83 9.88
CA ARG A 45 -6.78 10.96 11.05
C ARG A 45 -8.11 10.23 11.20
N SER A 46 -8.05 8.96 11.56
CA SER A 46 -9.20 8.15 11.96
C SER A 46 -9.14 7.85 13.46
N ALA A 47 -10.21 7.22 13.99
CA ALA A 47 -10.24 6.75 15.38
C ALA A 47 -9.16 5.69 15.69
N TRP A 48 -8.56 5.09 14.65
CA TRP A 48 -7.54 4.05 14.73
C TRP A 48 -6.12 4.58 14.54
N GLU A 49 -5.92 5.91 14.56
CA GLU A 49 -4.61 6.52 14.37
C GLU A 49 -3.62 6.09 15.46
N ASN A 50 -2.47 5.54 15.04
CA ASN A 50 -1.34 5.31 15.93
C ASN A 50 -0.19 6.28 15.63
N LYS A 51 -0.06 7.32 16.46
CA LYS A 51 0.96 8.38 16.33
C LYS A 51 2.39 7.91 16.62
N GLU A 52 2.54 6.73 17.23
CA GLU A 52 3.84 6.07 17.40
C GLU A 52 4.29 5.39 16.11
N PHE A 53 3.35 5.06 15.22
CA PHE A 53 3.65 4.44 13.94
C PHE A 53 3.98 5.49 12.89
N LEU A 54 3.07 6.45 12.66
CA LEU A 54 3.27 7.55 11.72
C LEU A 54 2.52 8.80 12.22
N ASN A 55 3.07 9.99 11.97
CA ASN A 55 2.26 11.21 12.05
C ASN A 55 1.53 11.36 10.71
N CYS A 56 0.20 11.46 10.72
CA CYS A 56 -0.56 11.59 9.48
C CYS A 56 -0.20 12.85 8.69
N ASP A 57 0.30 13.90 9.34
CA ASP A 57 0.76 15.11 8.65
C ASP A 57 1.93 14.82 7.67
N ASP A 58 2.68 13.74 7.91
CA ASP A 58 3.76 13.27 7.03
C ASP A 58 3.23 12.40 5.86
N VAL A 59 1.98 11.95 5.92
CA VAL A 59 1.36 11.03 4.96
C VAL A 59 0.49 11.82 3.99
N VAL A 60 1.05 12.25 2.87
CA VAL A 60 0.32 13.03 1.86
C VAL A 60 -0.11 12.14 0.70
N LEU A 61 -1.40 11.91 0.53
CA LEU A 61 -1.94 11.24 -0.65
C LEU A 61 -1.83 12.15 -1.88
N THR A 62 -1.31 11.60 -2.97
CA THR A 62 -1.17 12.29 -4.25
C THR A 62 -2.06 11.66 -5.33
N GLU A 63 -2.30 12.39 -6.42
CA GLU A 63 -2.99 11.83 -7.59
C GLU A 63 -2.26 10.58 -8.14
N GLU A 64 -0.93 10.58 -8.12
CA GLU A 64 -0.15 9.43 -8.58
C GLU A 64 -0.40 8.20 -7.70
N ASP A 65 -0.50 8.38 -6.38
CA ASP A 65 -0.83 7.30 -5.44
C ASP A 65 -2.21 6.69 -5.76
N VAL A 66 -3.22 7.53 -6.03
CA VAL A 66 -4.56 7.09 -6.40
C VAL A 66 -4.54 6.30 -7.72
N ARG A 67 -3.85 6.82 -8.74
CA ARG A 67 -3.70 6.13 -10.03
C ARG A 67 -2.95 4.81 -9.88
N TYR A 68 -1.93 4.78 -9.03
CA TYR A 68 -1.17 3.57 -8.75
C TYR A 68 -2.04 2.53 -8.03
N ALA A 69 -2.85 2.96 -7.05
CA ALA A 69 -3.84 2.12 -6.39
C ALA A 69 -4.82 1.49 -7.38
N LEU A 70 -5.42 2.27 -8.28
CA LEU A 70 -6.35 1.74 -9.30
C LEU A 70 -5.71 0.66 -10.19
N ARG A 71 -4.39 0.72 -10.45
CA ARG A 71 -3.67 -0.28 -11.26
C ARG A 71 -3.37 -1.57 -10.52
N HIS A 72 -3.36 -1.55 -9.19
CA HIS A 72 -2.78 -2.64 -8.39
C HIS A 72 -3.68 -3.16 -7.26
N MET A 73 -4.75 -2.45 -6.93
CA MET A 73 -5.65 -2.82 -5.86
C MET A 73 -6.42 -4.10 -6.18
N ARG A 74 -6.62 -4.92 -5.15
CA ARG A 74 -7.28 -6.21 -5.22
C ARG A 74 -8.38 -6.27 -4.20
N ARG A 75 -9.57 -6.66 -4.63
CA ARG A 75 -10.72 -6.76 -3.73
C ARG A 75 -10.47 -7.83 -2.67
N VAL A 76 -10.77 -7.50 -1.42
CA VAL A 76 -10.71 -8.39 -0.26
C VAL A 76 -12.06 -8.43 0.46
N SER A 77 -12.22 -9.37 1.38
CA SER A 77 -13.41 -9.43 2.24
C SER A 77 -13.33 -8.36 3.33
N TRP A 78 -14.47 -7.98 3.91
CA TRP A 78 -14.49 -7.12 5.10
C TRP A 78 -13.60 -7.69 6.22
N ARG A 79 -13.68 -8.99 6.49
CA ARG A 79 -12.90 -9.62 7.56
C ARG A 79 -11.38 -9.46 7.39
N ALA A 80 -10.89 -9.52 6.15
CA ALA A 80 -9.47 -9.25 5.85
C ALA A 80 -9.13 -7.76 5.92
N TYR A 81 -10.11 -6.91 5.61
CA TYR A 81 -9.97 -5.46 5.73
C TYR A 81 -10.19 -4.93 7.15
N ASP A 82 -10.77 -5.69 8.08
CA ASP A 82 -11.15 -5.17 9.39
C ASP A 82 -9.90 -4.67 10.16
N PRO A 83 -9.86 -3.40 10.63
CA PRO A 83 -8.76 -2.87 11.44
C PRO A 83 -8.39 -3.73 12.66
N GLU A 84 -9.31 -4.52 13.19
CA GLU A 84 -9.00 -5.45 14.29
C GLU A 84 -8.12 -6.63 13.87
N ASN A 85 -8.07 -6.95 12.57
CA ASN A 85 -7.37 -8.11 12.02
C ASN A 85 -6.11 -7.75 11.23
N THR A 86 -5.73 -6.47 11.16
CA THR A 86 -4.67 -5.97 10.28
C THR A 86 -3.98 -4.75 10.88
N ASP A 87 -2.71 -4.56 10.52
CA ASP A 87 -2.01 -3.33 10.84
C ASP A 87 -2.66 -2.15 10.10
N THR A 88 -3.13 -1.16 10.86
CA THR A 88 -3.60 0.14 10.36
C THR A 88 -2.76 1.24 10.97
N THR A 89 -2.51 2.30 10.21
CA THR A 89 -1.89 3.50 10.75
C THR A 89 -2.93 4.48 11.26
N GLY A 90 -4.18 4.29 10.83
CA GLY A 90 -5.28 5.22 10.95
C GLY A 90 -5.08 6.55 10.22
N CYS A 91 -4.05 6.67 9.38
CA CYS A 91 -3.81 7.80 8.48
C CYS A 91 -4.34 7.47 7.09
N GLU A 92 -5.46 8.07 6.71
CA GLU A 92 -6.14 7.81 5.44
C GLU A 92 -6.19 9.08 4.60
N GLY A 93 -5.89 8.97 3.30
CA GLY A 93 -6.17 10.03 2.34
C GLY A 93 -7.46 9.74 1.58
N GLY A 94 -8.27 10.77 1.34
CA GLY A 94 -9.51 10.71 0.57
C GLY A 94 -9.33 11.21 -0.86
N ALA A 95 -9.89 10.49 -1.83
CA ALA A 95 -9.92 10.91 -3.23
C ALA A 95 -11.24 10.55 -3.92
N LEU A 96 -11.61 11.35 -4.92
CA LEU A 96 -12.68 11.08 -5.86
C LEU A 96 -12.08 10.79 -7.25
N VAL A 97 -12.51 9.69 -7.86
CA VAL A 97 -12.12 9.30 -9.21
C VAL A 97 -13.34 9.35 -10.10
N THR A 98 -13.36 10.27 -11.06
CA THR A 98 -14.42 10.38 -12.06
C THR A 98 -14.03 9.60 -13.30
N PHE A 99 -14.89 8.69 -13.74
CA PHE A 99 -14.71 7.92 -14.96
C PHE A 99 -15.45 8.59 -16.13
N LYS A 100 -14.99 8.32 -17.36
CA LYS A 100 -15.58 8.86 -18.60
C LYS A 100 -17.08 8.55 -18.79
N ASN A 101 -17.59 7.52 -18.12
CA ASN A 101 -19.01 7.16 -18.15
C ASN A 101 -19.84 7.89 -17.08
N GLY A 102 -19.27 8.87 -16.37
CA GLY A 102 -19.94 9.65 -15.33
C GLY A 102 -20.02 8.97 -13.97
N ARG A 103 -19.54 7.72 -13.82
CA ARG A 103 -19.42 7.08 -12.50
C ARG A 103 -18.31 7.75 -11.69
N ILE A 104 -18.51 7.83 -10.38
CA ILE A 104 -17.54 8.38 -9.43
C ILE A 104 -17.20 7.30 -8.41
N LEU A 105 -15.91 7.11 -8.13
CA LEU A 105 -15.43 6.24 -7.07
C LEU A 105 -14.77 7.10 -5.99
N ALA A 106 -15.36 7.14 -4.81
CA ALA A 106 -14.67 7.63 -3.62
C ALA A 106 -13.71 6.55 -3.12
N MET A 107 -12.50 6.95 -2.76
CA MET A 107 -11.44 6.08 -2.26
C MET A 107 -10.87 6.67 -0.96
N GLY A 108 -10.81 5.87 0.09
CA GLY A 108 -9.95 6.09 1.24
C GLY A 108 -8.71 5.21 1.10
N ILE A 109 -7.50 5.77 1.18
CA ILE A 109 -6.24 5.05 0.96
C ILE A 109 -5.29 5.30 2.13
N GLU A 110 -4.94 4.23 2.84
CA GLU A 110 -3.90 4.23 3.87
C GLU A 110 -2.51 3.94 3.27
N PRO A 111 -1.42 4.42 3.90
CA PRO A 111 -0.05 4.12 3.46
C PRO A 111 0.31 2.62 3.59
N THR A 112 -0.45 1.86 4.38
CA THR A 112 -0.39 0.38 4.45
C THR A 112 -0.95 -0.30 3.22
N GLY A 113 -1.50 0.45 2.25
CA GLY A 113 -2.11 -0.09 1.04
C GLY A 113 -3.54 -0.60 1.23
N ARG A 114 -4.12 -0.38 2.41
CA ARG A 114 -5.54 -0.62 2.68
C ARG A 114 -6.37 0.45 1.98
N ILE A 115 -7.41 0.02 1.29
CA ILE A 115 -8.26 0.92 0.51
C ILE A 115 -9.73 0.61 0.75
N SER A 116 -10.49 1.62 1.16
CA SER A 116 -11.95 1.60 1.18
C SER A 116 -12.49 2.31 -0.06
N THR A 117 -13.64 1.87 -0.58
CA THR A 117 -14.29 2.55 -1.71
C THR A 117 -15.80 2.64 -1.60
N ALA A 118 -16.38 3.72 -2.10
CA ALA A 118 -17.82 3.86 -2.36
C ALA A 118 -18.06 4.32 -3.80
N GLU A 119 -19.05 3.72 -4.47
CA GLU A 119 -19.42 4.07 -5.85
C GLU A 119 -20.62 5.03 -5.86
N TYR A 120 -20.52 6.10 -6.65
CA TYR A 120 -21.55 7.11 -6.86
C TYR A 120 -21.86 7.31 -8.35
N ASP A 121 -23.06 7.77 -8.65
CA ASP A 121 -23.42 8.28 -9.98
C ASP A 121 -22.96 9.74 -10.17
N ALA A 122 -23.19 10.29 -11.37
CA ALA A 122 -22.83 11.67 -11.69
C ALA A 122 -23.58 12.73 -10.85
N LYS A 123 -24.64 12.34 -10.13
CA LYS A 123 -25.41 13.19 -9.22
C LYS A 123 -25.00 12.97 -7.75
N MET A 124 -23.87 12.31 -7.50
CA MET A 124 -23.36 11.94 -6.18
C MET A 124 -24.34 11.07 -5.37
N LYS A 125 -25.21 10.30 -6.05
CA LYS A 125 -26.05 9.30 -5.39
C LYS A 125 -25.29 7.98 -5.33
N LEU A 126 -25.36 7.30 -4.18
CA LEU A 126 -24.74 5.99 -4.01
C LEU A 126 -25.28 5.02 -5.06
N SER A 127 -24.40 4.48 -5.89
CA SER A 127 -24.76 3.63 -7.03
C SER A 127 -24.50 2.15 -6.78
N ALA A 128 -23.68 1.82 -5.77
CA ALA A 128 -23.48 0.45 -5.31
C ALA A 128 -23.28 0.41 -3.78
N SER A 129 -23.88 -0.61 -3.15
CA SER A 129 -23.72 -0.96 -1.73
C SER A 129 -23.57 -2.48 -1.62
N PRO A 130 -22.71 -3.01 -0.72
CA PRO A 130 -21.87 -2.29 0.23
C PRO A 130 -20.60 -1.69 -0.40
N ALA A 131 -19.89 -0.89 0.39
CA ALA A 131 -18.56 -0.40 0.07
C ALA A 131 -17.62 -1.55 -0.35
N GLY A 132 -16.66 -1.23 -1.20
CA GLY A 132 -15.60 -2.14 -1.61
C GLY A 132 -14.40 -2.01 -0.68
N PHE A 133 -13.76 -3.14 -0.38
CA PHE A 133 -12.52 -3.19 0.39
C PHE A 133 -11.42 -3.80 -0.47
N TYR A 134 -10.23 -3.19 -0.43
CA TYR A 134 -9.10 -3.63 -1.25
C TYR A 134 -7.79 -3.54 -0.47
N GLU A 135 -6.85 -4.32 -0.96
CA GLU A 135 -5.45 -4.23 -0.59
C GLU A 135 -4.61 -3.91 -1.84
N CYS A 136 -3.54 -3.15 -1.62
CA CYS A 136 -2.55 -2.84 -2.63
C CYS A 136 -1.14 -2.97 -2.04
N ASP A 137 -0.61 -4.20 -2.05
CA ASP A 137 0.77 -4.48 -1.63
C ASP A 137 1.82 -3.60 -2.33
N PRO A 138 1.76 -3.38 -3.66
CA PRO A 138 2.68 -2.47 -4.32
C PRO A 138 2.57 -1.03 -3.80
N CYS A 139 1.36 -0.56 -3.46
CA CYS A 139 1.14 0.77 -2.89
C CYS A 139 1.81 0.86 -1.52
N ARG A 140 1.64 -0.15 -0.66
CA ARG A 140 2.32 -0.23 0.63
C ARG A 140 3.82 -0.10 0.48
N LYS A 141 4.43 -0.92 -0.37
CA LYS A 141 5.89 -0.90 -0.59
C LYS A 141 6.36 0.46 -1.10
N ARG A 142 5.71 0.99 -2.14
CA ARG A 142 6.05 2.30 -2.73
C ARG A 142 5.88 3.43 -1.72
N LYS A 143 4.75 3.48 -1.02
CA LYS A 143 4.44 4.57 -0.09
C LYS A 143 5.32 4.55 1.14
N MET A 144 5.55 3.37 1.74
CA MET A 144 6.43 3.24 2.90
C MET A 144 7.89 3.57 2.57
N ALA A 145 8.35 3.30 1.35
CA ALA A 145 9.67 3.74 0.90
C ALA A 145 9.79 5.28 0.83
N LEU A 146 8.74 5.97 0.40
CA LEU A 146 8.70 7.44 0.35
C LEU A 146 8.62 8.08 1.74
N LEU A 147 8.07 7.37 2.74
CA LEU A 147 7.88 7.85 4.10
C LEU A 147 9.05 7.53 5.05
N LYS A 148 10.22 7.17 4.51
CA LYS A 148 11.39 6.73 5.28
C LYS A 148 11.79 7.65 6.42
N ASP A 149 11.86 8.95 6.15
CA ASP A 149 12.24 9.94 7.15
C ASP A 149 11.18 10.06 8.27
N ALA A 150 9.90 10.05 7.92
CA ALA A 150 8.79 10.03 8.89
C ALA A 150 8.82 8.77 9.77
N LEU A 151 9.13 7.60 9.18
CA LEU A 151 9.29 6.34 9.92
C LEU A 151 10.49 6.41 10.86
N ASN A 152 11.61 6.99 10.43
CA ASN A 152 12.79 7.16 11.29
C ASN A 152 12.48 8.04 12.51
N ARG A 153 11.72 9.13 12.33
CA ARG A 153 11.27 9.96 13.46
C ARG A 153 10.30 9.21 14.38
N ALA A 154 9.41 8.40 13.81
CA ALA A 154 8.47 7.59 14.58
C ALA A 154 9.19 6.54 15.44
N ASP A 155 10.13 5.80 14.83
CA ASP A 155 10.99 4.83 15.51
C ASP A 155 11.81 5.51 16.62
N GLU A 156 12.36 6.70 16.37
CA GLU A 156 13.09 7.47 17.37
C GLU A 156 12.23 7.85 18.58
N ARG A 157 11.02 8.39 18.34
CA ARG A 157 10.07 8.73 19.42
C ARG A 157 9.72 7.50 20.25
N ARG A 158 9.39 6.38 19.59
CA ARG A 158 9.02 5.12 20.25
C ARG A 158 10.17 4.58 21.10
N LEU A 159 11.39 4.52 20.55
CA LEU A 159 12.54 3.97 21.24
C LEU A 159 12.99 4.84 22.42
N LYS A 160 13.02 6.17 22.26
CA LYS A 160 13.33 7.09 23.37
C LYS A 160 12.33 6.97 24.51
N ARG A 161 11.05 6.78 24.20
CA ARG A 161 10.02 6.56 25.22
C ARG A 161 10.24 5.25 25.97
N LEU A 162 10.48 4.14 25.26
CA LEU A 162 10.75 2.85 25.89
C LEU A 162 11.97 2.88 26.84
N GLU A 163 13.01 3.64 26.48
CA GLU A 163 14.18 3.83 27.33
C GLU A 163 13.85 4.68 28.56
N ALA A 164 13.11 5.78 28.39
CA ALA A 164 12.66 6.62 29.50
C ALA A 164 11.72 5.88 30.48
N GLU A 165 10.93 4.94 29.98
CA GLU A 165 10.05 4.07 30.77
C GLU A 165 10.80 2.89 31.42
N GLY A 166 12.10 2.72 31.14
CA GLY A 166 12.91 1.60 31.63
C GLY A 166 12.57 0.25 31.00
N ALA A 167 11.76 0.23 29.94
CA ALA A 167 11.41 -0.98 29.19
C ALA A 167 12.60 -1.52 28.35
N ILE A 168 13.59 -0.67 28.07
CA ILE A 168 14.89 -1.06 27.49
C ILE A 168 16.03 -0.40 28.27
N PRO A 169 17.24 -1.00 28.29
CA PRO A 169 18.41 -0.40 28.94
C PRO A 169 18.79 0.96 28.34
N ALA A 170 19.41 1.83 29.15
CA ALA A 170 19.97 3.08 28.67
C ALA A 170 21.03 2.86 27.57
N GLY A 171 20.95 3.65 26.50
CA GLY A 171 21.77 3.53 25.29
C GLY A 171 21.25 2.54 24.25
N GLU A 172 20.27 1.70 24.61
CA GLU A 172 19.72 0.69 23.69
C GLU A 172 18.79 1.33 22.64
N ALA A 173 18.14 2.46 22.96
CA ALA A 173 17.31 3.19 22.00
C ALA A 173 18.11 3.62 20.77
N GLU A 174 19.27 4.24 20.98
CA GLU A 174 20.14 4.72 19.90
C GLU A 174 20.69 3.58 19.06
N ARG A 175 21.14 2.50 19.73
CA ARG A 175 21.65 1.31 19.04
C ARG A 175 20.60 0.69 18.12
N ARG A 176 19.38 0.49 18.61
CA ARG A 176 18.27 -0.05 17.82
C ARG A 176 17.86 0.88 16.68
N LEU A 177 17.81 2.18 16.93
CA LEU A 177 17.48 3.18 15.91
C LEU A 177 18.51 3.16 14.77
N LYS A 178 19.80 3.05 15.09
CA LYS A 178 20.87 2.92 14.08
C LYS A 178 20.70 1.66 13.23
N MET A 179 20.34 0.53 13.84
CA MET A 179 20.06 -0.71 13.11
C MET A 179 18.85 -0.57 12.18
N LEU A 180 17.74 0.00 12.66
CA LEU A 180 16.52 0.21 11.86
C LEU A 180 16.77 1.14 10.67
N ARG A 181 17.54 2.22 10.88
CA ARG A 181 17.93 3.14 9.79
C ARG A 181 18.78 2.42 8.75
N ALA A 182 19.80 1.68 9.19
CA ALA A 182 20.69 0.93 8.31
C ALA A 182 19.94 -0.14 7.49
N ASP A 183 19.02 -0.89 8.11
CA ASP A 183 18.17 -1.87 7.43
C ASP A 183 17.30 -1.21 6.35
N ARG A 184 16.74 -0.04 6.65
CA ARG A 184 15.91 0.74 5.71
C ARG A 184 16.72 1.44 4.61
N ASP A 185 18.03 1.57 4.78
CA ASP A 185 18.99 2.08 3.79
C ASP A 185 19.51 1.00 2.83
N GLN A 186 19.24 -0.29 3.09
CA GLN A 186 19.64 -1.36 2.20
C GLN A 186 18.86 -1.33 0.86
N PRO A 187 19.52 -1.64 -0.28
CA PRO A 187 18.90 -1.64 -1.61
C PRO A 187 17.79 -2.68 -1.80
#